data_AF-A0A531KX51-F1
#
_entry.id   AF-A0A531KX51-F1
#
_cell.length_a   1.000
_cell.length_b   1.000
_cell.length_c   1.000
_cell.angle_alpha   90.00
_cell.angle_beta   90.00
_cell.angle_gamma   90.00
#
_symmetry.space_group_name_H-M   'P 1'
#
loop_
_entity.id
_entity.type
_entity.pdbx_description
1 polymer ?
#
loop_
_entity_poly.entity_id
_entity_poly.type
_entity_poly.pdbx_seq_one_letter_code
_entity_poly.pdbx_strand_id
1 'polypeptide(L)'
;AIEAVGLYVPGGTASYPSSVLMSAVPAKVAGVDRIVMAVPAPGGVINPLVLVAADLTGISEIYRVGGAQAIAALAYGTETIKPVAKIVGPGNAYVAAAKRQVFGTVGIDMIAGPSEVLVVADGSNDPDWIAADLLAQAEHDVSAQSILITDDPDFSAAVEQAVERQLQNLSRARTAAASWRDFGAIIHVPRIEAALPLVDRIAAEHVELAIDEPEAFLARMRNAGAVFLGRHTPEAIGDYVGGSNHVLPTARSARFSSGLSVLDFVKRTSILKLGPEQLRALAPAAIALATAEGLDGHGRSVAIRLNT
;
A
#
# COMPACT_ATOMS: atom_id res chain seq x y z
N ALA A 1 -5.76 6.38 18.95
CA ALA A 1 -5.46 5.35 17.93
C ALA A 1 -6.64 4.40 17.74
N ILE A 2 -6.50 3.46 16.81
CA ILE A 2 -7.17 2.15 16.88
C ILE A 2 -6.56 1.40 18.07
N GLU A 3 -7.38 0.69 18.86
CA GLU A 3 -6.93 0.06 20.11
C GLU A 3 -6.06 -1.17 19.86
N ALA A 4 -6.44 -2.02 18.91
CA ALA A 4 -5.72 -3.24 18.56
C ALA A 4 -5.63 -3.44 17.04
N VAL A 5 -4.45 -3.77 16.53
CA VAL A 5 -4.22 -4.06 15.11
C VAL A 5 -3.44 -5.34 14.90
N GLY A 6 -3.77 -6.06 13.83
CA GLY A 6 -3.08 -7.25 13.38
C GLY A 6 -2.23 -6.95 12.15
N LEU A 7 -0.95 -7.32 12.20
CA LEU A 7 -0.02 -7.22 11.10
C LEU A 7 0.14 -8.63 10.51
N TYR A 8 -0.27 -8.81 9.26
CA TYR A 8 0.04 -10.02 8.52
C TYR A 8 1.41 -9.84 7.84
N VAL A 9 2.38 -10.68 8.21
CA VAL A 9 3.73 -10.64 7.64
C VAL A 9 3.92 -11.88 6.77
N PRO A 10 4.12 -11.73 5.44
CA PRO A 10 4.38 -12.86 4.57
C PRO A 10 5.59 -13.69 5.03
N GLY A 11 5.50 -14.99 4.80
CA GLY A 11 6.61 -15.93 4.98
C GLY A 11 6.43 -17.13 4.05
N GLY A 12 7.47 -17.95 3.90
CA GLY A 12 7.52 -19.03 2.92
C GLY A 12 8.78 -18.92 2.06
N THR A 13 8.62 -18.62 0.77
CA THR A 13 9.71 -18.50 -0.21
C THR A 13 10.59 -17.27 0.01
N ALA A 14 10.06 -16.22 0.65
CA ALA A 14 10.80 -15.05 1.08
C ALA A 14 10.26 -14.55 2.43
N SER A 15 11.13 -13.93 3.23
CA SER A 15 10.81 -13.49 4.59
C SER A 15 11.35 -12.08 4.79
N TYR A 16 10.44 -11.14 5.05
CA TYR A 16 10.70 -9.71 4.94
C TYR A 16 10.68 -9.01 6.31
N PRO A 17 11.84 -8.85 6.98
CA PRO A 17 11.92 -8.02 8.17
C PRO A 17 11.53 -6.56 7.88
N SER A 18 11.75 -6.07 6.66
CA SER A 18 11.31 -4.74 6.21
C SER A 18 9.80 -4.57 6.33
N SER A 19 8.99 -5.54 5.90
CA SER A 19 7.52 -5.46 6.01
C SER A 19 7.01 -5.43 7.46
N VAL A 20 7.78 -6.00 8.41
CA VAL A 20 7.49 -5.84 9.84
C VAL A 20 7.66 -4.37 10.23
N LEU A 21 8.80 -3.76 9.89
CA LEU A 21 9.09 -2.36 10.19
C LEU A 21 8.05 -1.44 9.57
N MET A 22 7.78 -1.60 8.27
CA MET A 22 6.84 -0.78 7.52
C MET A 22 5.41 -0.88 8.06
N SER A 23 5.00 -2.02 8.61
CA SER A 23 3.67 -2.16 9.21
C SER A 23 3.61 -1.69 10.67
N ALA A 24 4.65 -1.96 11.46
CA ALA A 24 4.62 -1.77 12.91
C ALA A 24 5.02 -0.37 13.35
N VAL A 25 5.98 0.27 12.68
CA VAL A 25 6.42 1.63 13.00
C VAL A 25 5.26 2.64 12.94
N PRO A 26 4.45 2.74 11.87
CA PRO A 26 3.32 3.67 11.85
C PRO A 26 2.24 3.34 12.91
N ALA A 27 2.01 2.06 13.22
CA ALA A 27 1.11 1.66 14.29
C ALA A 27 1.59 2.14 15.67
N LYS A 28 2.89 2.00 15.96
CA LYS A 28 3.51 2.48 17.19
C LYS A 28 3.46 4.00 17.29
N VAL A 29 3.79 4.71 16.20
CA VAL A 29 3.72 6.18 16.13
C VAL A 29 2.30 6.69 16.33
N ALA A 30 1.29 5.98 15.81
CA ALA A 30 -0.12 6.30 16.03
C ALA A 30 -0.59 6.10 17.48
N GLY A 31 0.19 5.41 18.31
CA GLY A 31 -0.15 5.06 19.68
C GLY A 31 -1.15 3.90 19.77
N VAL A 32 -1.03 2.90 18.89
CA VAL A 32 -1.82 1.66 19.00
C VAL A 32 -1.36 0.87 20.22
N ASP A 33 -2.30 0.55 21.12
CA ASP A 33 -1.98 -0.09 22.40
C ASP A 33 -1.58 -1.55 22.24
N ARG A 34 -2.26 -2.29 21.35
CA ARG A 34 -2.00 -3.72 21.11
C ARG A 34 -1.67 -3.98 19.64
N ILE A 35 -0.45 -4.41 19.37
CA ILE A 35 0.02 -4.79 18.04
C ILE A 35 0.30 -6.29 18.02
N VAL A 36 -0.40 -7.00 17.14
CA VAL A 36 -0.30 -8.46 16.97
C VAL A 36 0.34 -8.76 15.63
N MET A 37 1.28 -9.70 15.56
CA MET A 37 1.84 -10.18 14.31
C MET A 37 1.43 -11.63 14.04
N ALA A 38 0.89 -11.88 12.85
CA ALA A 38 0.68 -13.22 12.31
C ALA A 38 1.73 -13.49 11.22
N VAL A 39 2.52 -14.54 11.41
CA VAL A 39 3.58 -14.93 10.49
C VAL A 39 3.57 -16.46 10.28
N PRO A 40 3.51 -16.97 9.04
CA PRO A 40 3.63 -18.40 8.80
C PRO A 40 5.05 -18.88 9.15
N ALA A 41 5.14 -20.06 9.78
CA ALA A 41 6.39 -20.72 10.14
C ALA A 41 6.46 -22.12 9.52
N PRO A 42 6.62 -22.23 8.18
CA PRO A 42 6.78 -23.53 7.52
C PRO A 42 8.00 -24.26 8.11
N GLY A 43 7.84 -25.53 8.47
CA GLY A 43 8.88 -26.27 9.19
C GLY A 43 9.04 -25.87 10.67
N GLY A 44 8.15 -25.04 11.21
CA GLY A 44 8.12 -24.64 12.62
C GLY A 44 9.07 -23.49 13.00
N VAL A 45 9.82 -22.96 12.03
CA VAL A 45 10.84 -21.92 12.22
C VAL A 45 10.37 -20.60 11.64
N ILE A 46 10.54 -19.51 12.40
CA ILE A 46 10.40 -18.13 11.91
C ILE A 46 11.81 -17.60 11.64
N ASN A 47 11.99 -16.82 10.57
CA ASN A 47 13.23 -16.09 10.32
C ASN A 47 13.60 -15.23 11.55
N PRO A 48 14.79 -15.41 12.16
CA PRO A 48 15.22 -14.62 13.31
C PRO A 48 15.17 -13.10 13.06
N LEU A 49 15.42 -12.63 11.84
CA LEU A 49 15.39 -11.21 11.50
C LEU A 49 13.97 -10.62 11.60
N VAL A 50 12.94 -11.41 11.30
CA VAL A 50 11.53 -11.00 11.49
C VAL A 50 11.23 -10.81 12.98
N LEU A 51 11.76 -11.68 13.84
CA LEU A 51 11.60 -11.56 15.29
C LEU A 51 12.37 -10.36 15.84
N VAL A 52 13.58 -10.09 15.35
CA VAL A 52 14.34 -8.89 15.71
C VAL A 52 13.60 -7.62 15.29
N ALA A 53 13.06 -7.57 14.07
CA ALA A 53 12.27 -6.42 13.62
C ALA A 53 11.00 -6.22 14.47
N ALA A 54 10.36 -7.31 14.89
CA ALA A 54 9.20 -7.26 15.78
C ALA A 54 9.57 -6.73 17.19
N ASP A 55 10.70 -7.18 17.74
CA ASP A 55 11.20 -6.73 19.04
C ASP A 55 11.57 -5.23 19.02
N LEU A 56 12.32 -4.79 18.00
CA LEU A 56 12.67 -3.38 17.80
C LEU A 56 11.44 -2.46 17.68
N THR A 57 10.35 -2.98 17.10
CA THR A 57 9.10 -2.24 16.93
C THR A 57 8.12 -2.42 18.09
N GLY A 58 8.46 -3.22 19.10
CA GLY A 58 7.66 -3.40 20.31
C GLY A 58 6.41 -4.26 20.13
N ILE A 59 6.42 -5.17 19.15
CA ILE A 59 5.36 -6.17 18.99
C ILE A 59 5.52 -7.23 20.07
N SER A 60 4.51 -7.38 20.93
CA SER A 60 4.55 -8.33 22.05
C SER A 60 3.82 -9.65 21.77
N GLU A 61 2.96 -9.70 20.75
CA GLU A 61 2.16 -10.90 20.42
C GLU A 61 2.49 -11.38 19.01
N ILE A 62 3.11 -12.56 18.91
CA ILE A 62 3.54 -13.15 17.64
C ILE A 62 2.97 -14.57 17.52
N TYR A 63 2.17 -14.80 16.49
CA TYR A 63 1.52 -16.08 16.24
C TYR A 63 2.05 -16.75 14.98
N ARG A 64 2.42 -18.02 15.11
CA ARG A 64 2.92 -18.89 14.03
C ARG A 64 1.80 -19.39 13.13
N VAL A 65 1.04 -18.47 12.54
CA VAL A 65 -0.10 -18.74 11.67
C VAL A 65 -0.04 -17.81 10.46
N GLY A 66 -0.36 -18.31 9.27
CA GLY A 66 -0.45 -17.51 8.05
C GLY A 66 -1.70 -17.87 7.23
N GLY A 67 -1.81 -17.35 6.01
CA GLY A 67 -2.93 -17.61 5.12
C GLY A 67 -4.27 -17.03 5.59
N ALA A 68 -5.36 -17.49 4.96
CA ALA A 68 -6.71 -17.03 5.25
C ALA A 68 -7.13 -17.31 6.71
N GLN A 69 -6.66 -18.40 7.29
CA GLN A 69 -6.93 -18.79 8.67
C GLN A 69 -6.33 -17.82 9.69
N ALA A 70 -5.17 -17.22 9.40
CA ALA A 70 -4.60 -16.17 10.25
C ALA A 70 -5.46 -14.90 10.21
N ILE A 71 -5.95 -14.52 9.03
CA ILE A 71 -6.85 -13.37 8.86
C ILE A 71 -8.16 -13.61 9.61
N ALA A 72 -8.75 -14.80 9.51
CA ALA A 72 -9.95 -15.16 10.25
C ALA A 72 -9.72 -15.15 11.77
N ALA A 73 -8.60 -15.69 12.26
CA ALA A 73 -8.26 -15.69 13.67
C ALA A 73 -8.06 -14.26 14.23
N LEU A 74 -7.45 -13.36 13.47
CA LEU A 74 -7.32 -11.95 13.83
C LEU A 74 -8.67 -11.22 13.79
N ALA A 75 -9.54 -11.53 12.83
CA ALA A 75 -10.81 -10.83 12.68
C ALA A 75 -11.86 -11.28 13.72
N TYR A 76 -11.98 -12.58 13.94
CA TYR A 76 -13.04 -13.17 14.77
C TYR A 76 -12.56 -13.60 16.16
N GLY A 77 -11.25 -13.74 16.34
CA GLY A 77 -10.66 -14.26 17.56
C GLY A 77 -10.72 -15.78 17.66
N THR A 78 -9.90 -16.31 18.57
CA THR A 78 -9.88 -17.71 19.02
C THR A 78 -9.68 -17.73 20.55
N GLU A 79 -9.58 -18.92 21.13
CA GLU A 79 -9.22 -19.10 22.54
C GLU A 79 -7.86 -18.46 22.88
N THR A 80 -6.92 -18.46 21.93
CA THR A 80 -5.55 -17.97 22.10
C THR A 80 -5.30 -16.59 21.48
N ILE A 81 -5.93 -16.29 20.35
CA ILE A 81 -5.73 -15.04 19.60
C ILE A 81 -6.95 -14.15 19.83
N LYS A 82 -6.81 -13.07 20.60
CA LYS A 82 -7.91 -12.10 20.74
C LYS A 82 -8.09 -11.30 19.45
N PRO A 83 -9.33 -11.00 19.03
CA PRO A 83 -9.59 -10.29 17.79
C PRO A 83 -8.98 -8.88 17.83
N VAL A 84 -8.74 -8.30 16.66
CA VAL A 84 -8.21 -6.94 16.46
C VAL A 84 -9.25 -6.09 15.73
N ALA A 85 -9.10 -4.77 15.77
CA ALA A 85 -10.04 -3.86 15.11
C ALA A 85 -9.67 -3.56 13.64
N LYS A 86 -8.39 -3.72 13.26
CA LYS A 86 -7.91 -3.57 11.88
C LYS A 86 -6.79 -4.56 11.58
N ILE A 87 -6.76 -5.09 10.35
CA ILE A 87 -5.71 -5.97 9.85
C ILE A 87 -4.98 -5.28 8.70
N VAL A 88 -3.66 -5.23 8.74
CA VAL A 88 -2.81 -4.65 7.69
C VAL A 88 -1.74 -5.63 7.22
N GLY A 89 -1.10 -5.30 6.11
CA GLY A 89 0.01 -6.06 5.55
C GLY A 89 -0.39 -6.82 4.27
N PRO A 90 0.55 -6.96 3.32
CA PRO A 90 0.31 -7.65 2.06
C PRO A 90 0.28 -9.16 2.25
N GLY A 91 -0.20 -9.89 1.26
CA GLY A 91 -0.16 -11.35 1.25
C GLY A 91 -0.57 -11.90 -0.09
N ASN A 92 -0.47 -13.23 -0.24
CA ASN A 92 -0.88 -13.90 -1.48
C ASN A 92 -2.40 -13.79 -1.73
N ALA A 93 -2.85 -14.33 -2.86
CA ALA A 93 -4.26 -14.30 -3.27
C ALA A 93 -5.26 -14.79 -2.19
N TYR A 94 -4.88 -15.79 -1.38
CA TYR A 94 -5.74 -16.29 -0.31
C TYR A 94 -5.88 -15.29 0.85
N VAL A 95 -4.79 -14.62 1.22
CA VAL A 95 -4.79 -13.57 2.24
C VAL A 95 -5.61 -12.37 1.75
N ALA A 96 -5.40 -11.95 0.50
CA ALA A 96 -6.15 -10.86 -0.12
C ALA A 96 -7.66 -11.17 -0.16
N ALA A 97 -8.04 -12.38 -0.58
CA ALA A 97 -9.44 -12.83 -0.57
C ALA A 97 -10.03 -12.89 0.85
N ALA A 98 -9.27 -13.36 1.84
CA ALA A 98 -9.73 -13.41 3.23
C ALA A 98 -9.93 -12.01 3.81
N LYS A 99 -9.00 -11.07 3.59
CA LYS A 99 -9.12 -9.66 4.00
C LYS A 99 -10.39 -9.03 3.42
N ARG A 100 -10.68 -9.31 2.15
CA ARG A 100 -11.92 -8.84 1.50
C ARG A 100 -13.18 -9.37 2.19
N GLN A 101 -13.19 -10.62 2.64
CA GLN A 101 -14.35 -11.24 3.29
C GLN A 101 -14.59 -10.73 4.71
N VAL A 102 -13.53 -10.40 5.44
CA VAL A 102 -13.65 -9.91 6.84
C VAL A 102 -13.83 -8.39 6.93
N PHE A 103 -13.69 -7.67 5.81
CA PHE A 103 -13.86 -6.22 5.77
C PHE A 103 -15.30 -5.83 6.19
N GLY A 104 -15.39 -4.92 7.16
CA GLY A 104 -16.64 -4.49 7.79
C GLY A 104 -16.86 -5.13 9.17
N THR A 105 -16.34 -6.35 9.41
CA THR A 105 -16.14 -6.85 10.78
C THR A 105 -14.91 -6.20 11.40
N VAL A 106 -13.83 -6.12 10.62
CA VAL A 106 -12.62 -5.37 10.95
C VAL A 106 -12.28 -4.42 9.82
N GLY A 107 -11.50 -3.38 10.13
CA GLY A 107 -10.86 -2.58 9.11
C GLY A 107 -9.79 -3.39 8.37
N ILE A 108 -9.53 -3.04 7.11
CA ILE A 108 -8.32 -3.46 6.39
C ILE A 108 -7.64 -2.21 5.81
N ASP A 109 -6.34 -2.29 5.55
CA ASP A 109 -5.59 -1.30 4.75
C ASP A 109 -6.05 -1.33 3.28
N MET A 110 -5.79 -2.44 2.60
CA MET A 110 -6.13 -2.63 1.19
C MET A 110 -6.13 -4.12 0.82
N ILE A 111 -6.63 -4.40 -0.39
CA ILE A 111 -6.52 -5.71 -1.02
C ILE A 111 -5.30 -5.66 -1.94
N ALA A 112 -4.20 -6.27 -1.51
CA ALA A 112 -2.98 -6.36 -2.31
C ALA A 112 -3.24 -7.22 -3.56
N GLY A 113 -2.77 -6.72 -4.70
CA GLY A 113 -2.60 -7.42 -5.96
C GLY A 113 -1.12 -7.71 -6.22
N PRO A 114 -0.76 -8.08 -7.46
CA PRO A 114 0.63 -8.20 -7.86
C PRO A 114 1.37 -6.87 -7.72
N SER A 115 2.65 -6.93 -7.38
CA SER A 115 3.50 -5.75 -7.19
C SER A 115 4.02 -5.22 -8.53
N GLU A 116 4.16 -3.90 -8.65
CA GLU A 116 4.33 -3.22 -9.95
C GLU A 116 5.31 -2.03 -9.88
N VAL A 117 6.24 -1.94 -10.83
CA VAL A 117 7.09 -0.76 -11.04
C VAL A 117 6.88 -0.19 -12.43
N LEU A 118 6.77 1.14 -12.49
CA LEU A 118 6.73 1.91 -13.73
C LEU A 118 7.90 2.87 -13.79
N VAL A 119 8.85 2.60 -14.68
CA VAL A 119 10.01 3.45 -14.92
C VAL A 119 9.72 4.36 -16.12
N VAL A 120 9.77 5.66 -15.92
CA VAL A 120 9.75 6.67 -16.99
C VAL A 120 11.18 7.16 -17.18
N ALA A 121 11.78 6.88 -18.33
CA ALA A 121 13.19 7.15 -18.58
C ALA A 121 13.43 7.73 -19.98
N ASP A 122 14.28 8.76 -20.06
CA ASP A 122 14.84 9.26 -21.32
C ASP A 122 16.10 8.49 -21.74
N GLY A 123 16.61 8.76 -22.94
CA GLY A 123 17.83 8.13 -23.47
C GLY A 123 19.15 8.52 -22.77
N SER A 124 19.11 9.42 -21.78
CA SER A 124 20.32 9.89 -21.08
C SER A 124 20.66 9.06 -19.83
N ASN A 125 20.02 7.90 -19.66
CA ASN A 125 20.26 6.97 -18.56
C ASN A 125 21.30 5.91 -18.93
N ASP A 126 21.89 5.30 -17.90
CA ASP A 126 22.59 4.02 -18.07
C ASP A 126 21.54 2.90 -18.26
N PRO A 127 21.51 2.18 -19.40
CA PRO A 127 20.55 1.10 -19.62
C PRO A 127 20.69 -0.03 -18.59
N ASP A 128 21.88 -0.25 -18.03
CA ASP A 128 22.08 -1.28 -17.02
C ASP A 128 21.44 -0.90 -15.68
N TRP A 129 21.27 0.39 -15.36
CA TRP A 129 20.58 0.83 -14.14
C TRP A 129 19.08 0.60 -14.28
N ILE A 130 18.48 1.04 -15.39
CA ILE A 130 17.05 0.84 -15.63
C ILE A 130 16.69 -0.65 -15.71
N ALA A 131 17.55 -1.48 -16.31
CA ALA A 131 17.36 -2.92 -16.31
C ALA A 131 17.40 -3.52 -14.89
N ALA A 132 18.28 -3.01 -14.02
CA ALA A 132 18.36 -3.45 -12.64
C ALA A 132 17.09 -3.08 -11.86
N ASP A 133 16.56 -1.86 -12.05
CA ASP A 133 15.34 -1.40 -11.39
C ASP A 133 14.11 -2.22 -11.84
N LEU A 134 13.97 -2.49 -13.14
CA LEU A 134 12.92 -3.37 -13.67
C LEU A 134 13.01 -4.79 -13.10
N LEU A 135 14.24 -5.31 -12.94
CA LEU A 135 14.47 -6.65 -12.42
C LEU A 135 14.31 -6.75 -10.89
N ALA A 136 14.59 -5.69 -10.16
CA ALA A 136 14.37 -5.61 -8.71
C ALA A 136 12.90 -5.92 -8.38
N GLN A 137 11.97 -5.28 -9.09
CA GLN A 137 10.54 -5.57 -8.95
C GLN A 137 10.17 -6.98 -9.46
N ALA A 138 10.73 -7.40 -10.60
CA ALA A 138 10.37 -8.67 -11.24
C ALA A 138 10.73 -9.90 -10.40
N GLU A 139 11.75 -9.82 -9.54
CA GLU A 139 12.15 -10.95 -8.69
C GLU A 139 11.20 -11.23 -7.52
N HIS A 140 10.28 -10.32 -7.20
CA HIS A 140 9.35 -10.49 -6.08
C HIS A 140 8.41 -11.68 -6.28
N ASP A 141 7.71 -11.74 -7.41
CA ASP A 141 6.67 -12.72 -7.72
C ASP A 141 6.58 -12.97 -9.23
N VAL A 142 6.17 -14.16 -9.66
CA VAL A 142 6.00 -14.49 -11.09
C VAL A 142 4.91 -13.66 -11.78
N SER A 143 4.02 -13.06 -10.99
CA SER A 143 2.97 -12.14 -11.46
C SER A 143 3.31 -10.67 -11.30
N ALA A 144 4.51 -10.32 -10.78
CA ALA A 144 4.96 -8.94 -10.72
C ALA A 144 5.08 -8.34 -12.13
N GLN A 145 4.90 -7.02 -12.23
CA GLN A 145 4.93 -6.32 -13.52
C GLN A 145 5.91 -5.16 -13.48
N SER A 146 6.83 -5.14 -14.44
CA SER A 146 7.83 -4.09 -14.62
C SER A 146 7.64 -3.44 -15.98
N ILE A 147 7.39 -2.13 -16.01
CA ILE A 147 7.07 -1.39 -17.23
C ILE A 147 8.08 -0.27 -17.43
N LEU A 148 8.66 -0.17 -18.63
CA LEU A 148 9.43 0.99 -19.07
C LEU A 148 8.59 1.85 -20.02
N ILE A 149 8.51 3.16 -19.76
CA ILE A 149 8.07 4.15 -20.74
C ILE A 149 9.27 5.00 -21.15
N THR A 150 9.52 5.11 -22.46
CA THR A 150 10.63 5.92 -23.01
C THR A 150 10.27 6.50 -24.37
N ASP A 151 10.93 7.60 -24.74
CA ASP A 151 10.86 8.21 -26.07
C ASP A 151 12.02 7.85 -27.00
N ASP A 152 12.94 6.99 -26.53
CA ASP A 152 14.13 6.57 -27.28
C ASP A 152 14.09 5.04 -27.55
N PRO A 153 13.84 4.62 -28.80
CA PRO A 153 13.85 3.21 -29.19
C PRO A 153 15.22 2.52 -29.10
N ASP A 154 16.31 3.25 -29.32
CA ASP A 154 17.66 2.66 -29.24
C ASP A 154 18.02 2.42 -27.77
N PHE A 155 17.65 3.36 -26.90
CA PHE A 155 17.77 3.20 -25.45
C PHE A 155 16.97 2.00 -24.95
N SER A 156 15.71 1.84 -25.35
CA SER A 156 14.90 0.71 -24.89
C SER A 156 15.46 -0.65 -25.33
N ALA A 157 16.00 -0.73 -26.54
CA ALA A 157 16.64 -1.94 -27.03
C ALA A 157 17.91 -2.27 -26.22
N ALA A 158 18.66 -1.25 -25.80
CA ALA A 158 19.79 -1.42 -24.89
C ALA A 158 19.35 -1.91 -23.50
N VAL A 159 18.24 -1.38 -22.96
CA VAL A 159 17.65 -1.82 -21.68
C VAL A 159 17.19 -3.28 -21.78
N GLU A 160 16.49 -3.68 -22.84
CA GLU A 160 16.04 -5.07 -23.03
C GLU A 160 17.23 -6.03 -23.07
N GLN A 161 18.30 -5.68 -23.79
CA GLN A 161 19.54 -6.47 -23.78
C GLN A 161 20.19 -6.52 -22.39
N ALA A 162 20.15 -5.43 -21.62
CA ALA A 162 20.66 -5.40 -20.25
C ALA A 162 19.86 -6.30 -19.31
N VAL A 163 18.53 -6.29 -19.43
CA VAL A 163 17.64 -7.20 -18.68
C VAL A 163 18.03 -8.66 -18.94
N GLU A 164 18.16 -9.06 -20.22
CA GLU A 164 18.54 -10.44 -20.58
C GLU A 164 19.91 -10.85 -20.04
N ARG A 165 20.89 -9.93 -20.05
CA ARG A 165 22.22 -10.18 -19.48
C ARG A 165 22.15 -10.35 -17.96
N GLN A 166 21.45 -9.45 -17.27
CA GLN A 166 21.41 -9.40 -15.82
C GLN A 166 20.61 -10.56 -15.21
N LEU A 167 19.55 -11.01 -15.90
CA LEU A 167 18.75 -12.19 -15.50
C LEU A 167 19.61 -13.44 -15.27
N GLN A 168 20.72 -13.60 -16.00
CA GLN A 168 21.61 -14.76 -15.88
C GLN A 168 22.34 -14.83 -14.53
N ASN A 169 22.43 -13.71 -13.80
CA ASN A 169 23.23 -13.58 -12.59
C ASN A 169 22.38 -13.48 -11.31
N LEU A 170 21.04 -13.41 -11.42
CA LEU A 170 20.16 -13.29 -10.25
C LEU A 170 19.92 -14.64 -9.57
N SER A 171 19.97 -14.64 -8.23
CA SER A 171 19.63 -15.84 -7.44
C SER A 171 18.17 -16.29 -7.64
N ARG A 172 17.27 -15.33 -7.92
CA ARG A 172 15.84 -15.54 -8.21
C ARG A 172 15.51 -15.42 -9.71
N ALA A 173 16.49 -15.65 -10.59
CA ALA A 173 16.35 -15.52 -12.05
C ALA A 173 15.11 -16.20 -12.64
N ARG A 174 14.71 -17.37 -12.14
CA ARG A 174 13.50 -18.06 -12.63
C ARG A 174 12.20 -17.28 -12.38
N THR A 175 12.10 -16.63 -11.23
CA THR A 175 10.93 -15.79 -10.90
C THR A 175 10.96 -14.51 -11.73
N ALA A 176 12.09 -13.81 -11.74
CA ALA A 176 12.28 -12.57 -12.50
C ALA A 176 12.05 -12.77 -14.00
N ALA A 177 12.59 -13.85 -14.58
CA ALA A 177 12.41 -14.16 -16.01
C ALA A 177 10.95 -14.50 -16.35
N ALA A 178 10.21 -15.17 -15.46
CA ALA A 178 8.79 -15.44 -15.67
C ALA A 178 7.97 -14.13 -15.63
N SER A 179 8.21 -13.29 -14.61
CA SER A 179 7.59 -11.97 -14.50
C SER A 179 7.88 -11.09 -15.72
N TRP A 180 9.15 -10.95 -16.12
CA TRP A 180 9.54 -10.15 -17.27
C TRP A 180 8.92 -10.67 -18.58
N ARG A 181 8.99 -11.98 -18.84
CA ARG A 181 8.43 -12.57 -20.07
C ARG A 181 6.91 -12.40 -20.16
N ASP A 182 6.20 -12.63 -19.06
CA ASP A 182 4.73 -12.71 -19.09
C ASP A 182 4.06 -11.33 -18.87
N PHE A 183 4.73 -10.42 -18.15
CA PHE A 183 4.15 -9.14 -17.70
C PHE A 183 5.04 -7.91 -17.91
N GLY A 184 6.31 -8.10 -18.29
CA GLY A 184 7.22 -7.02 -18.66
C GLY A 184 6.73 -6.29 -19.91
N ALA A 185 6.89 -4.96 -19.95
CA ALA A 185 6.48 -4.18 -21.09
C ALA A 185 7.36 -2.95 -21.31
N ILE A 186 7.57 -2.61 -22.59
CA ILE A 186 8.17 -1.35 -23.01
C ILE A 186 7.12 -0.59 -23.81
N ILE A 187 6.91 0.68 -23.46
CA ILE A 187 5.95 1.56 -24.12
C ILE A 187 6.70 2.77 -24.69
N HIS A 188 6.65 2.90 -26.01
CA HIS A 188 7.21 4.05 -26.70
C HIS A 188 6.25 5.22 -26.73
N VAL A 189 6.76 6.39 -26.39
CA VAL A 189 6.05 7.67 -26.53
C VAL A 189 6.85 8.58 -27.47
N PRO A 190 6.20 9.52 -28.18
CA PRO A 190 6.93 10.42 -29.08
C PRO A 190 7.82 11.45 -28.37
N ARG A 191 7.59 11.65 -27.06
CA ARG A 191 8.35 12.51 -26.13
C ARG A 191 7.95 12.16 -24.70
N ILE A 192 8.87 12.29 -23.74
CA ILE A 192 8.62 11.96 -22.32
C ILE A 192 7.31 12.54 -21.78
N GLU A 193 6.93 13.78 -22.10
CA GLU A 193 5.74 14.41 -21.53
C GLU A 193 4.42 13.78 -22.01
N ALA A 194 4.46 13.01 -23.11
CA ALA A 194 3.32 12.21 -23.56
C ALA A 194 3.11 10.95 -22.69
N ALA A 195 4.07 10.59 -21.83
CA ALA A 195 3.94 9.52 -20.85
C ALA A 195 2.94 9.86 -19.74
N LEU A 196 2.77 11.15 -19.38
CA LEU A 196 1.95 11.55 -18.23
C LEU A 196 0.52 10.95 -18.19
N PRO A 197 -0.31 11.05 -19.25
CA PRO A 197 -1.63 10.42 -19.23
C PRO A 197 -1.57 8.89 -19.17
N LEU A 198 -0.47 8.27 -19.61
CA LEU A 198 -0.27 6.82 -19.49
C LEU A 198 0.09 6.45 -18.05
N VAL A 199 1.03 7.17 -17.43
CA VAL A 199 1.41 7.03 -16.02
C VAL A 199 0.16 7.14 -15.13
N ASP A 200 -0.63 8.21 -15.28
CA ASP A 200 -1.85 8.40 -14.50
C ASP A 200 -2.89 7.31 -14.74
N ARG A 201 -2.98 6.79 -15.97
CA ARG A 201 -3.88 5.66 -16.26
C ARG A 201 -3.37 4.42 -15.56
N ILE A 202 -2.09 4.09 -15.71
CA ILE A 202 -1.42 2.92 -15.12
C ILE A 202 -1.62 2.93 -13.62
N ALA A 203 -1.38 4.07 -12.97
CA ALA A 203 -1.53 4.25 -11.53
C ALA A 203 -0.75 3.16 -10.76
N ALA A 204 0.55 3.07 -11.07
CA ALA A 204 1.44 2.04 -10.56
C ALA A 204 1.63 2.15 -9.04
N GLU A 205 2.03 1.03 -8.44
CA GLU A 205 2.48 0.97 -7.05
C GLU A 205 3.73 1.85 -6.86
N HIS A 206 4.78 1.60 -7.67
CA HIS A 206 6.00 2.38 -7.72
C HIS A 206 6.14 3.12 -9.06
N VAL A 207 6.54 4.39 -9.03
CA VAL A 207 6.89 5.17 -10.22
C VAL A 207 8.29 5.75 -10.07
N GLU A 208 9.19 5.40 -10.99
CA GLU A 208 10.51 6.02 -11.08
C GLU A 208 10.54 7.05 -12.21
N LEU A 209 10.99 8.26 -11.92
CA LEU A 209 11.16 9.34 -12.89
C LEU A 209 12.66 9.55 -13.14
N ALA A 210 13.22 8.71 -14.01
CA ALA A 210 14.62 8.75 -14.43
C ALA A 210 14.80 9.68 -15.65
N ILE A 211 14.43 10.95 -15.47
CA ILE A 211 14.44 11.98 -16.51
C ILE A 211 15.07 13.26 -15.97
N ASP A 212 15.40 14.18 -16.87
CA ASP A 212 15.73 15.54 -16.48
C ASP A 212 14.49 16.29 -15.94
N GLU A 213 14.69 17.16 -14.94
CA GLU A 213 13.64 17.93 -14.26
C GLU A 213 12.42 17.09 -13.77
N PRO A 214 12.64 15.99 -13.02
CA PRO A 214 11.58 15.07 -12.63
C PRO A 214 10.48 15.73 -11.77
N GLU A 215 10.80 16.80 -11.04
CA GLU A 215 9.85 17.58 -10.25
C GLU A 215 8.75 18.23 -11.10
N ALA A 216 9.08 18.68 -12.31
CA ALA A 216 8.11 19.31 -13.22
C ALA A 216 7.09 18.28 -13.75
N PHE A 217 7.54 17.04 -13.97
CA PHE A 217 6.65 15.94 -14.32
C PHE A 217 5.77 15.54 -13.13
N LEU A 218 6.36 15.35 -11.95
CA LEU A 218 5.66 15.01 -10.71
C LEU A 218 4.54 16.01 -10.39
N ALA A 219 4.79 17.31 -10.56
CA ALA A 219 3.80 18.37 -10.26
C ALA A 219 2.50 18.25 -11.07
N ARG A 220 2.51 17.50 -12.18
CA ARG A 220 1.35 17.26 -13.04
C ARG A 220 0.77 15.85 -12.88
N MET A 221 1.53 14.93 -12.29
CA MET A 221 1.12 13.55 -12.05
C MET A 221 0.11 13.48 -10.91
N ARG A 222 -0.82 12.54 -11.00
CA ARG A 222 -1.92 12.36 -10.04
C ARG A 222 -1.90 11.01 -9.35
N ASN A 223 -1.55 9.94 -10.08
CA ASN A 223 -1.71 8.58 -9.58
C ASN A 223 -0.39 7.82 -9.53
N ALA A 224 0.11 7.60 -8.32
CA ALA A 224 1.23 6.71 -7.99
C ALA A 224 1.11 6.31 -6.51
N GLY A 225 1.54 5.11 -6.14
CA GLY A 225 1.67 4.72 -4.74
C GLY A 225 2.84 5.43 -4.07
N ALA A 226 4.03 5.27 -4.64
CA ALA A 226 5.24 6.01 -4.29
C ALA A 226 5.96 6.48 -5.56
N VAL A 227 6.73 7.56 -5.43
CA VAL A 227 7.45 8.18 -6.55
C VAL A 227 8.91 8.38 -6.18
N PHE A 228 9.79 7.95 -7.07
CA PHE A 228 11.23 8.08 -6.94
C PHE A 228 11.76 9.02 -8.00
N LEU A 229 12.45 10.08 -7.57
CA LEU A 229 12.84 11.19 -8.45
C LEU A 229 14.31 11.12 -8.79
N GLY A 230 14.60 11.18 -10.09
CA GLY A 230 15.95 11.26 -10.63
C GLY A 230 16.68 9.93 -10.69
N ARG A 231 17.79 9.95 -11.43
CA ARG A 231 18.55 8.75 -11.86
C ARG A 231 19.27 7.99 -10.73
N HIS A 232 19.30 8.52 -9.52
CA HIS A 232 20.02 7.94 -8.36
C HIS A 232 19.09 7.48 -7.24
N THR A 233 17.80 7.31 -7.54
CA THR A 233 16.77 6.99 -6.55
C THR A 233 16.05 5.71 -6.97
N PRO A 234 16.69 4.53 -6.89
CA PRO A 234 16.03 3.26 -7.23
C PRO A 234 14.95 2.91 -6.19
N GLU A 235 13.90 2.19 -6.58
CA GLU A 235 12.78 1.85 -5.69
C GLU A 235 13.22 1.14 -4.40
N ALA A 236 14.30 0.35 -4.51
CA ALA A 236 14.88 -0.41 -3.41
C ALA A 236 15.22 0.49 -2.20
N ILE A 237 15.57 1.76 -2.41
CA ILE A 237 15.79 2.69 -1.30
C ILE A 237 14.48 2.92 -0.52
N GLY A 238 13.34 3.08 -1.21
CA GLY A 238 12.02 3.22 -0.57
C GLY A 238 11.55 1.97 0.15
N ASP A 239 11.90 0.80 -0.39
CA ASP A 239 11.57 -0.49 0.21
C ASP A 239 12.23 -0.74 1.56
N TYR A 240 13.38 -0.11 1.80
CA TYR A 240 14.22 -0.41 2.95
C TYR A 240 14.47 0.78 3.87
N VAL A 241 14.98 1.91 3.34
CA VAL A 241 15.67 2.92 4.18
C VAL A 241 15.33 4.37 3.87
N GLY A 242 14.53 4.65 2.83
CA GLY A 242 14.15 6.02 2.44
C GLY A 242 13.22 6.70 3.45
N GLY A 243 12.48 5.91 4.25
CA GLY A 243 11.57 6.40 5.30
C GLY A 243 10.11 6.55 4.84
N SER A 244 9.82 6.44 3.55
CA SER A 244 8.48 6.16 3.03
C SER A 244 8.03 4.74 3.40
N ASN A 245 6.76 4.42 3.14
CA ASN A 245 6.21 3.09 3.43
C ASN A 245 6.06 2.27 2.14
N HIS A 246 6.53 1.03 2.13
CA HIS A 246 6.42 0.14 0.95
C HIS A 246 5.13 -0.68 0.91
N VAL A 247 4.25 -0.55 1.89
CA VAL A 247 2.93 -1.20 1.84
C VAL A 247 2.03 -0.28 1.00
N LEU A 248 2.06 -0.50 -0.31
CA LEU A 248 1.56 0.45 -1.30
C LEU A 248 0.39 -0.11 -2.14
N PRO A 249 -0.39 0.79 -2.76
CA PRO A 249 -1.56 0.40 -3.54
C PRO A 249 -1.20 -0.17 -4.92
N THR A 250 -1.27 -1.49 -5.03
CA THR A 250 -1.08 -2.28 -6.26
C THR A 250 -2.29 -2.31 -7.21
N ALA A 251 -2.12 -2.88 -8.41
CA ALA A 251 -3.20 -3.22 -9.34
C ALA A 251 -4.10 -2.00 -9.66
N ARG A 252 -3.44 -0.86 -9.89
CA ARG A 252 -4.06 0.44 -10.19
C ARG A 252 -4.91 1.04 -9.06
N SER A 253 -4.82 0.53 -7.83
CA SER A 253 -5.57 1.08 -6.69
C SER A 253 -5.02 2.43 -6.23
N ALA A 254 -3.83 2.84 -6.68
CA ALA A 254 -3.26 4.18 -6.47
C ALA A 254 -4.16 5.33 -7.00
N ARG A 255 -5.17 5.02 -7.83
CA ARG A 255 -6.19 6.00 -8.24
C ARG A 255 -7.10 6.48 -7.10
N PHE A 256 -7.20 5.73 -6.01
CA PHE A 256 -8.13 6.02 -4.92
C PHE A 256 -7.63 5.63 -3.53
N SER A 257 -6.47 4.99 -3.43
CA SER A 257 -5.84 4.55 -2.18
C SER A 257 -4.47 5.18 -2.03
N SER A 258 -3.98 5.23 -0.80
CA SER A 258 -2.63 5.68 -0.47
C SER A 258 -1.82 4.52 0.09
N GLY A 259 -0.50 4.70 0.14
CA GLY A 259 0.39 3.86 0.93
C GLY A 259 0.03 3.89 2.42
N LEU A 260 0.41 2.82 3.12
CA LEU A 260 0.19 2.71 4.56
C LEU A 260 0.86 3.87 5.29
N SER A 261 0.13 4.51 6.20
CA SER A 261 0.59 5.67 6.95
C SER A 261 0.11 5.61 8.40
N VAL A 262 0.56 6.56 9.23
CA VAL A 262 0.02 6.74 10.60
C VAL A 262 -1.50 6.95 10.58
N LEU A 263 -2.06 7.55 9.51
CA LEU A 263 -3.49 7.80 9.39
C LEU A 263 -4.31 6.52 9.30
N ASP A 264 -3.72 5.41 8.85
CA ASP A 264 -4.37 4.11 8.80
C ASP A 264 -4.61 3.50 10.18
N PHE A 265 -3.93 4.00 11.21
CA PHE A 265 -3.98 3.50 12.58
C PHE A 265 -4.73 4.44 13.52
N VAL A 266 -5.39 5.47 12.98
CA VAL A 266 -6.22 6.39 13.76
C VAL A 266 -7.64 6.48 13.20
N LYS A 267 -8.56 6.96 14.04
CA LYS A 267 -9.93 7.27 13.67
C LYS A 267 -10.21 8.73 14.05
N ARG A 268 -10.91 9.46 13.18
CA ARG A 268 -11.31 10.84 13.44
C ARG A 268 -12.74 10.86 13.98
N THR A 269 -12.92 11.46 15.14
CA THR A 269 -14.25 11.69 15.74
C THR A 269 -14.66 13.15 15.56
N SER A 270 -15.79 13.39 14.90
CA SER A 270 -16.38 14.74 14.80
C SER A 270 -17.07 15.09 16.11
N ILE A 271 -16.78 16.27 16.65
CA ILE A 271 -17.39 16.77 17.89
C ILE A 271 -18.12 18.07 17.54
N LEU A 272 -19.41 18.12 17.87
CA LEU A 272 -20.26 19.29 17.66
C LEU A 272 -20.94 19.67 18.98
N LYS A 273 -20.85 20.94 19.34
CA LYS A 273 -21.51 21.50 20.53
C LYS A 273 -22.22 22.80 20.13
N LEU A 274 -23.52 22.87 20.42
CA LEU A 274 -24.32 24.07 20.27
C LEU A 274 -24.72 24.60 21.65
N GLY A 275 -24.74 25.92 21.80
CA GLY A 275 -25.50 26.58 22.86
C GLY A 275 -26.95 26.82 22.44
N PRO A 276 -27.80 27.34 23.36
CA PRO A 276 -29.20 27.63 23.06
C PRO A 276 -29.40 28.57 21.86
N GLU A 277 -28.59 29.61 21.74
CA GLU A 277 -28.70 30.59 20.65
C GLU A 277 -28.33 30.00 19.28
N GLN A 278 -27.26 29.19 19.23
CA GLN A 278 -26.89 28.51 17.98
C GLN A 278 -27.95 27.48 17.58
N LEU A 279 -28.54 26.77 18.54
CA LEU A 279 -29.65 25.87 18.26
C LEU A 279 -30.85 26.63 17.73
N ARG A 280 -31.24 27.75 18.35
CA ARG A 280 -32.35 28.60 17.87
C ARG A 280 -32.11 29.09 16.44
N ALA A 281 -30.88 29.46 16.10
CA ALA A 281 -30.53 29.90 14.75
C ALA A 281 -30.59 28.79 13.70
N LEU A 282 -30.13 27.56 14.02
CA LEU A 282 -30.05 26.45 13.07
C LEU A 282 -31.32 25.60 13.01
N ALA A 283 -32.13 25.63 14.06
CA ALA A 283 -33.29 24.76 14.18
C ALA A 283 -34.33 24.88 13.06
N PRO A 284 -34.67 26.08 12.54
CA PRO A 284 -35.64 26.20 11.45
C PRO A 284 -35.23 25.38 10.21
N ALA A 285 -33.94 25.42 9.83
CA ALA A 285 -33.43 24.64 8.71
C ALA A 285 -33.46 23.13 8.99
N ALA A 286 -33.03 22.72 10.19
CA ALA A 286 -33.03 21.31 10.58
C ALA A 286 -34.44 20.71 10.62
N ILE A 287 -35.43 21.45 11.13
CA ILE A 287 -36.83 21.02 11.16
C ILE A 287 -37.41 20.96 9.75
N ALA A 288 -37.15 21.96 8.90
CA ALA A 288 -37.65 21.98 7.53
C ALA A 288 -37.12 20.78 6.72
N LEU A 289 -35.83 20.45 6.86
CA LEU A 289 -35.25 19.26 6.24
C LEU A 289 -35.89 17.98 6.79
N ALA A 290 -36.02 17.84 8.11
CA ALA A 290 -36.66 16.68 8.71
C ALA A 290 -38.12 16.48 8.24
N THR A 291 -38.87 17.57 8.05
CA THR A 291 -40.23 17.51 7.50
C THR A 291 -40.23 17.10 6.03
N ALA A 292 -39.33 17.67 5.21
CA ALA A 292 -39.20 17.30 3.80
C ALA A 292 -38.79 15.83 3.60
N GLU A 293 -38.00 15.28 4.52
CA GLU A 293 -37.56 13.89 4.54
C GLU A 293 -38.56 12.92 5.22
N GLY A 294 -39.65 13.43 5.81
CA GLY A 294 -40.63 12.62 6.55
C GLY A 294 -40.08 12.00 7.85
N LEU A 295 -39.06 12.61 8.45
CA LEU A 295 -38.37 12.14 9.66
C LEU A 295 -38.85 12.88 10.92
N ASP A 296 -40.11 12.68 11.30
CA ASP A 296 -40.75 13.40 12.42
C ASP A 296 -39.98 13.32 13.75
N GLY A 297 -39.35 12.17 14.03
CA GLY A 297 -38.51 11.99 15.22
C GLY A 297 -37.32 12.95 15.26
N HIS A 298 -36.65 13.17 14.12
CA HIS A 298 -35.53 14.10 14.00
C HIS A 298 -36.00 15.54 14.22
N GLY A 299 -37.06 15.96 13.51
CA GLY A 299 -37.62 17.31 13.64
C GLY A 299 -38.09 17.60 15.06
N ARG A 300 -38.80 16.65 15.69
CA ARG A 300 -39.26 16.79 17.08
C ARG A 300 -38.11 16.91 18.08
N SER A 301 -37.01 16.19 17.86
CA SER A 301 -35.83 16.28 18.74
C SER A 301 -35.26 17.71 18.78
N VAL A 302 -35.33 18.45 17.67
CA VAL A 302 -34.91 19.85 17.60
C VAL A 302 -36.00 20.75 18.20
N ALA A 303 -37.24 20.62 17.73
CA ALA A 303 -38.35 21.50 18.09
C ALA A 303 -38.63 21.55 19.60
N ILE A 304 -38.58 20.40 20.30
CA ILE A 304 -38.88 20.36 21.75
C ILE A 304 -37.91 21.21 22.59
N ARG A 305 -36.70 21.48 22.09
CA ARG A 305 -35.68 22.31 22.74
C ARG A 305 -35.85 23.81 22.47
N LEU A 306 -36.72 24.17 21.52
CA LEU A 306 -37.10 25.57 21.23
C LEU A 306 -38.34 26.02 22.01
N ASN A 307 -39.04 25.10 22.67
CA ASN A 307 -40.24 25.39 23.44
C ASN A 307 -39.87 26.18 24.72
N THR A 308 -39.71 27.49 24.55
CA THR A 308 -39.77 28.55 25.57
C THR A 308 -40.54 29.71 24.99
#